data_AF-E3N734-F1
#
_entry.id   AF-E3N734-F1
#
_cell.length_a   1.000
_cell.length_b   1.000
_cell.length_c   1.000
_cell.angle_alpha   90.00
_cell.angle_beta   90.00
_cell.angle_gamma   90.00
#
_symmetry.space_group_name_H-M   'P 1'
#
loop_
_entity.id
_entity.type
_entity.pdbx_description
1 polymer ?
#
loop_
_entity_poly.entity_id
_entity_poly.type
_entity_poly.pdbx_seq_one_letter_code
_entity_poly.pdbx_strand_id
1 'polypeptide(L)'
;MSSHNLFGFILIILHGAGAADVPECTGTVQFNPPKNLDTLIWYPTNSSVVPTFPMNYECLYQINVPQGWSSYIELKFLPTTNTTANNSVVQVIDFNQRVEKLDFTLVYLECTRCIFSIYYTGYDQFYFIAPGGRIKISTKDTSAQFQFSVLWFSEINPKDYDYANVTGLDTQPYVTDHLFQGIQVTAETRVSIIAIPSSDPSYRGSYMNKLRSILIFDGPSVNSTCLGTALQLLHSNRQYVTSGRVVTVIPLPKPTYLNNYQLMFQDFKNTKDITEYRGVSCQGYCDPIIMDGSKSPSAFSTFSDSGFANDCLMSVSGTGNLDVYYGGKTDSKSNLIASYSEASNELMLPQLLRGVVRTYVLTGGIATVNITHNLEICRSIKKNQKGFITSPFYKTGITFPWFGYDSINVYSDTPYKYTFNIQDVDLSKNSSLQLSVFNNNSRVYDIVYNEINLPSLNQSVNAVGTRWTIIYACNKTGDYFINYDVVKVNSAPSYLSNFPVTVLSIWMLLRIIF
;
A
#
# COMPACT_ATOMS: atom_id res chain seq x y z
N MET A 1 82.85 41.20 -4.47
CA MET A 1 82.05 41.17 -5.71
C MET A 1 81.75 39.70 -6.00
N SER A 2 80.55 39.23 -5.63
CA SER A 2 79.45 38.86 -6.55
C SER A 2 79.87 37.72 -7.49
N SER A 3 79.28 36.52 -7.49
CA SER A 3 77.88 36.15 -7.33
C SER A 3 77.76 34.66 -6.94
N HIS A 4 76.82 34.34 -6.05
CA HIS A 4 76.32 32.97 -5.85
C HIS A 4 74.91 32.90 -6.44
N ASN A 5 74.72 32.05 -7.44
CA ASN A 5 73.41 31.70 -7.97
C ASN A 5 72.73 30.73 -7.00
N LEU A 6 71.68 31.21 -6.34
CA LEU A 6 70.83 30.46 -5.42
C LEU A 6 69.71 29.80 -6.25
N PHE A 7 69.82 28.51 -6.52
CA PHE A 7 68.70 27.69 -6.99
C PHE A 7 67.87 27.25 -5.77
N GLY A 8 66.72 27.89 -5.56
CA GLY A 8 65.75 27.48 -4.55
C GLY A 8 64.86 26.37 -5.10
N PHE A 9 65.02 25.15 -4.56
CA PHE A 9 64.02 24.09 -4.70
C PHE A 9 62.88 24.33 -3.71
N ILE A 10 61.70 24.70 -4.21
CA ILE A 10 60.45 24.68 -3.45
C ILE A 10 59.96 23.22 -3.43
N LEU A 11 60.07 22.58 -2.27
CA LEU A 11 59.47 21.27 -2.01
C LEU A 11 57.97 21.48 -1.75
N ILE A 12 57.14 21.29 -2.78
CA ILE A 12 55.68 21.22 -2.60
C ILE A 12 55.37 19.86 -1.95
N ILE A 13 55.16 19.87 -0.63
CA ILE A 13 54.56 18.74 0.07
C ILE A 13 53.08 18.70 -0.33
N LEU A 14 52.77 17.99 -1.41
CA LEU A 14 51.42 17.52 -1.69
C LEU A 14 51.01 16.58 -0.56
N HIS A 15 50.30 17.11 0.43
CA HIS A 15 49.44 16.31 1.29
C HIS A 15 48.27 15.82 0.42
N GLY A 16 48.53 14.77 -0.36
CA GLY A 16 47.44 13.98 -0.93
C GLY A 16 46.65 13.41 0.25
N ALA A 17 45.40 13.83 0.39
CA ALA A 17 44.44 13.07 1.17
C ALA A 17 44.32 11.70 0.51
N GLY A 18 45.10 10.73 1.00
CA GLY A 18 45.08 9.37 0.48
C GLY A 18 43.67 8.81 0.64
N ALA A 19 43.07 8.38 -0.46
CA ALA A 19 41.95 7.46 -0.38
C ALA A 19 42.42 6.26 0.48
N ALA A 20 41.65 5.88 1.49
CA ALA A 20 42.04 4.75 2.35
C ALA A 20 42.23 3.50 1.47
N ASP A 21 43.36 2.80 1.65
CA ASP A 21 43.65 1.57 0.92
C ASP A 21 42.55 0.54 1.16
N VAL A 22 42.10 -0.09 0.08
CA VAL A 22 41.11 -1.18 0.14
C VAL A 22 41.79 -2.39 0.76
N PRO A 23 41.31 -2.92 1.90
CA PRO A 23 41.94 -4.08 2.51
C PRO A 23 41.86 -5.31 1.59
N GLU A 24 42.96 -6.06 1.49
CA GLU A 24 42.95 -7.37 0.82
C GLU A 24 41.93 -8.29 1.49
N CYS A 25 41.21 -9.07 0.68
CA CYS A 25 40.28 -10.06 1.19
C CYS A 25 40.87 -11.48 1.08
N THR A 26 41.30 -12.01 2.23
CA THR A 26 41.84 -13.37 2.36
C THR A 26 40.77 -14.34 2.88
N GLY A 27 39.60 -14.36 2.23
CA GLY A 27 38.48 -15.24 2.58
C GLY A 27 37.34 -14.51 3.32
N THR A 28 36.87 -15.07 4.44
CA THR A 28 35.77 -14.46 5.21
C THR A 28 36.31 -13.52 6.28
N VAL A 29 35.98 -12.24 6.18
CA VAL A 29 36.31 -11.24 7.21
C VAL A 29 35.20 -11.22 8.25
N GLN A 30 35.55 -11.40 9.53
CA GLN A 30 34.57 -11.50 10.61
C GLN A 30 34.50 -10.23 11.46
N PHE A 31 33.28 -9.82 11.80
CA PHE A 31 32.98 -8.73 12.71
C PHE A 31 32.22 -9.28 13.92
N ASN A 32 32.82 -9.14 15.09
CA ASN A 32 32.25 -9.54 16.37
C ASN A 32 31.81 -8.32 17.16
N PRO A 33 30.81 -8.46 18.06
CA PRO A 33 30.40 -7.36 18.91
C PRO A 33 31.58 -6.83 19.74
N PRO A 34 31.77 -5.50 19.82
CA PRO A 34 32.81 -4.91 20.65
C PRO A 34 32.47 -5.06 22.15
N LYS A 35 33.48 -4.91 23.02
CA LYS A 35 33.26 -4.88 24.48
C LYS A 35 32.38 -3.72 24.92
N ASN A 36 32.51 -2.56 24.26
CA ASN A 36 31.65 -1.40 24.46
C ASN A 36 30.64 -1.30 23.32
N LEU A 37 29.36 -1.52 23.61
CA LEU A 37 28.27 -1.57 22.63
C LEU A 37 27.91 -0.22 22.01
N ASP A 38 28.37 0.90 22.58
CA ASP A 38 28.24 2.22 21.96
C ASP A 38 29.24 2.44 20.80
N THR A 39 30.17 1.50 20.62
CA THR A 39 31.20 1.59 19.58
C THR A 39 30.62 1.22 18.23
N LEU A 40 30.51 2.22 17.33
CA LEU A 40 30.22 2.01 15.92
C LEU A 40 31.48 1.55 15.18
N ILE A 41 31.44 0.37 14.56
CA ILE A 41 32.57 -0.16 13.78
C ILE A 41 32.36 0.21 12.31
N TRP A 42 33.37 0.81 11.68
CA TRP A 42 33.36 1.17 10.27
C TRP A 42 34.27 0.26 9.47
N TYR A 43 33.85 -0.08 8.26
CA TYR A 43 34.66 -0.79 7.29
C TYR A 43 34.54 -0.16 5.89
N PRO A 44 35.65 0.00 5.15
CA PRO A 44 37.03 -0.14 5.62
C PRO A 44 37.51 1.07 6.46
N THR A 45 36.81 2.21 6.40
CA THR A 45 37.17 3.45 7.11
C THR A 45 35.93 4.27 7.48
N ASN A 46 36.07 5.20 8.43
CA ASN A 46 35.07 6.23 8.75
C ASN A 46 35.41 7.55 8.03
N SER A 47 35.64 7.49 6.72
CA SER A 47 35.97 8.66 5.90
C SER A 47 34.75 9.15 5.14
N SER A 48 34.67 10.46 4.92
CA SER A 48 33.69 11.07 4.01
C SER A 48 33.93 10.65 2.55
N VAL A 49 35.17 10.29 2.22
CA VAL A 49 35.56 9.76 0.91
C VAL A 49 35.47 8.23 0.96
N VAL A 50 34.45 7.68 0.31
CA VAL A 50 34.19 6.23 0.25
C VAL A 50 35.29 5.56 -0.60
N PRO A 51 36.02 4.57 -0.08
CA PRO A 51 37.04 3.87 -0.85
C PRO A 51 36.46 3.14 -2.06
N THR A 52 37.22 3.15 -3.15
CA THR A 52 36.84 2.48 -4.41
C THR A 52 37.51 1.13 -4.50
N PHE A 53 36.71 0.07 -4.38
CA PHE A 53 37.11 -1.32 -4.52
C PHE A 53 37.41 -1.63 -6.00
N PRO A 54 38.53 -2.32 -6.30
CA PRO A 54 38.94 -2.59 -7.67
C PRO A 54 38.03 -3.62 -8.36
N MET A 55 38.21 -3.78 -9.66
CA MET A 55 37.65 -4.91 -10.42
C MET A 55 38.18 -6.25 -9.90
N ASN A 56 37.41 -7.33 -10.14
CA ASN A 56 37.71 -8.70 -9.71
C ASN A 56 37.97 -8.84 -8.21
N TYR A 57 37.36 -7.96 -7.40
CA TYR A 57 37.39 -8.06 -5.96
C TYR A 57 36.21 -8.89 -5.47
N GLU A 58 36.50 -9.94 -4.71
CA GLU A 58 35.51 -10.76 -4.05
C GLU A 58 35.79 -10.82 -2.55
N CYS A 59 34.76 -10.54 -1.75
CA CYS A 59 34.88 -10.68 -0.32
C CYS A 59 33.56 -11.05 0.35
N LEU A 60 33.68 -11.75 1.49
CA LEU A 60 32.56 -12.11 2.34
C LEU A 60 32.80 -11.54 3.74
N TYR A 61 31.95 -10.60 4.14
CA TYR A 61 31.94 -10.01 5.48
C TYR A 61 30.89 -10.72 6.33
N GLN A 62 31.31 -11.41 7.38
CA GLN A 62 30.45 -12.09 8.33
C GLN A 62 30.22 -11.20 9.56
N ILE A 63 28.97 -10.84 9.82
CA ILE A 63 28.57 -10.10 11.03
C ILE A 63 28.03 -11.12 12.02
N ASN A 64 28.73 -11.35 13.12
CA ASN A 64 28.32 -12.29 14.16
C ASN A 64 27.41 -11.58 15.17
N VAL A 65 26.29 -12.22 15.51
CA VAL A 65 25.30 -11.68 16.46
C VAL A 65 24.99 -12.74 17.53
N PRO A 66 25.26 -12.48 18.82
CA PRO A 66 24.91 -13.40 19.91
C PRO A 66 23.41 -13.62 20.06
N GLN A 67 23.02 -14.72 20.71
CA GLN A 67 21.62 -15.01 21.00
C GLN A 67 20.97 -13.87 21.82
N GLY A 68 19.77 -13.46 21.41
CA GLY A 68 19.03 -12.35 22.05
C GLY A 68 19.50 -10.95 21.66
N TRP A 69 20.49 -10.83 20.77
CA TRP A 69 21.06 -9.56 20.32
C TRP A 69 20.61 -9.23 18.89
N SER A 70 20.79 -7.99 18.49
CA SER A 70 20.69 -7.55 17.09
C SER A 70 21.90 -6.73 16.68
N SER A 71 22.06 -6.57 15.37
CA SER A 71 22.97 -5.59 14.78
C SER A 71 22.22 -4.71 13.79
N TYR A 72 22.68 -3.46 13.69
CA TYR A 72 22.24 -2.44 12.74
C TYR A 72 23.42 -2.09 11.84
N ILE A 73 23.17 -2.10 10.53
CA ILE A 73 24.18 -1.87 9.51
C ILE A 73 23.73 -0.74 8.61
N GLU A 74 24.61 0.22 8.38
CA GLU A 74 24.45 1.23 7.34
C GLU A 74 25.43 0.92 6.23
N LEU A 75 24.93 0.60 5.04
CA LEU A 75 25.70 0.19 3.88
C LEU A 75 25.59 1.24 2.79
N LYS A 76 26.72 1.69 2.27
CA LYS A 76 26.80 2.58 1.13
C LYS A 76 27.49 1.86 -0.02
N PHE A 77 26.84 1.88 -1.17
CA PHE A 77 27.33 1.24 -2.38
C PHE A 77 27.04 2.12 -3.60
N LEU A 78 28.07 2.39 -4.42
CA LEU A 78 27.94 3.10 -5.69
C LEU A 78 28.87 2.44 -6.73
N PRO A 79 28.35 1.86 -7.83
CA PRO A 79 29.20 1.36 -8.91
C PRO A 79 29.85 2.53 -9.67
N THR A 80 31.09 2.37 -10.14
CA THR A 80 31.84 3.43 -10.83
C THR A 80 31.54 3.52 -12.34
N THR A 81 30.92 2.49 -12.91
CA THR A 81 30.47 2.49 -14.31
C THR A 81 28.98 2.14 -14.37
N ASN A 82 28.27 2.75 -15.33
CA ASN A 82 26.87 2.42 -15.65
C ASN A 82 26.83 1.03 -16.29
N THR A 83 27.03 -0.03 -15.50
CA THR A 83 26.84 -1.39 -15.97
C THR A 83 25.35 -1.67 -15.99
N THR A 84 24.76 -1.64 -17.17
CA THR A 84 23.46 -2.25 -17.53
C THR A 84 23.42 -3.77 -17.35
N ALA A 85 24.43 -4.36 -16.70
CA ALA A 85 24.50 -5.78 -16.43
C ALA A 85 23.81 -6.08 -15.09
N ASN A 86 22.78 -6.92 -15.14
CA ASN A 86 22.00 -7.55 -14.05
C ASN A 86 22.82 -8.31 -12.96
N ASN A 87 24.08 -7.94 -12.71
CA ASN A 87 24.96 -8.57 -11.75
C ASN A 87 25.02 -7.70 -10.48
N SER A 88 24.19 -8.04 -9.49
CA SER A 88 24.25 -7.44 -8.14
C SER A 88 25.66 -7.54 -7.56
N VAL A 89 26.41 -6.43 -7.57
CA VAL A 89 27.78 -6.36 -7.05
C VAL A 89 27.82 -6.59 -5.54
N VAL A 90 26.76 -6.18 -4.83
CA VAL A 90 26.61 -6.40 -3.40
C VAL A 90 25.38 -7.25 -3.12
N GLN A 91 25.56 -8.24 -2.23
CA GLN A 91 24.50 -9.10 -1.73
C GLN A 91 24.53 -9.09 -0.21
N VAL A 92 23.36 -8.97 0.40
CA VAL A 92 23.18 -9.10 1.85
C VAL A 92 22.43 -10.39 2.13
N ILE A 93 23.00 -11.24 2.97
CA ILE A 93 22.48 -12.55 3.33
C ILE A 93 22.07 -12.50 4.79
N ASP A 94 20.78 -12.66 5.06
CA ASP A 94 20.25 -12.55 6.42
C ASP A 94 20.49 -13.84 7.27
N PHE A 95 20.02 -13.78 8.52
CA PHE A 95 20.09 -14.89 9.47
C PHE A 95 19.31 -16.14 9.03
N ASN A 96 18.32 -15.97 8.15
CA ASN A 96 17.54 -17.04 7.51
C ASN A 96 18.12 -17.48 6.16
N GLN A 97 19.35 -17.07 5.82
CA GLN A 97 20.04 -17.38 4.56
C GLN A 97 19.36 -16.82 3.30
N ARG A 98 18.45 -15.84 3.45
CA ARG A 98 17.80 -15.16 2.33
C ARG A 98 18.74 -14.11 1.77
N VAL A 99 18.79 -14.02 0.45
CA VAL A 99 19.69 -13.12 -0.27
C VAL A 99 18.92 -11.91 -0.79
N GLU A 100 19.29 -10.73 -0.32
CA GLU A 100 18.88 -9.45 -0.87
C GLU A 100 20.00 -8.91 -1.77
N LYS A 101 19.67 -8.63 -3.03
CA LYS A 101 20.59 -8.09 -4.03
C LYS A 101 20.41 -6.58 -4.06
N LEU A 102 21.49 -5.82 -3.86
CA LEU A 102 21.45 -4.39 -4.12
C LEU A 102 21.62 -4.16 -5.62
N ASP A 103 20.57 -3.62 -6.24
CA ASP A 103 20.59 -3.16 -7.62
C ASP A 103 20.58 -1.64 -7.63
N PHE A 104 21.55 -1.03 -8.32
CA PHE A 104 21.59 0.42 -8.51
C PHE A 104 20.77 0.73 -9.77
N THR A 105 19.46 0.82 -9.64
CA THR A 105 18.60 1.25 -10.73
C THR A 105 18.49 2.78 -10.69
N LEU A 106 19.00 3.48 -11.70
CA LEU A 106 18.65 4.87 -11.96
C LEU A 106 17.15 4.92 -12.31
N VAL A 107 16.30 5.17 -11.30
CA VAL A 107 14.88 5.39 -11.56
C VAL A 107 14.73 6.80 -12.12
N TYR A 108 14.71 6.90 -13.46
CA TYR A 108 14.11 8.04 -14.12
C TYR A 108 12.60 7.99 -13.84
N LEU A 109 12.15 8.71 -12.81
CA LEU A 109 10.74 9.02 -12.69
C LEU A 109 10.38 9.89 -13.90
N GLU A 110 9.61 9.35 -14.85
CA GLU A 110 8.94 10.13 -15.89
C GLU A 110 7.91 11.07 -15.24
N CYS A 111 8.39 12.14 -14.60
CA CYS A 111 7.58 13.28 -14.25
C CYS A 111 7.84 14.32 -15.33
N THR A 112 6.89 14.48 -16.26
CA THR A 112 7.02 15.33 -17.46
C THR A 112 7.32 16.80 -17.18
N ARG A 113 7.42 17.25 -15.92
CA ARG A 113 7.89 18.61 -15.54
C ARG A 113 8.68 18.73 -14.23
N CYS A 114 9.27 17.65 -13.72
CA CYS A 114 10.17 17.75 -12.55
C CYS A 114 11.45 16.94 -12.80
N ILE A 115 12.51 17.62 -13.23
CA ILE A 115 13.88 17.06 -13.15
C ILE A 115 14.31 17.14 -11.68
N PHE A 116 13.95 16.14 -10.89
CA PHE A 116 14.69 15.84 -9.67
C PHE A 116 15.57 14.62 -9.95
N SER A 117 16.83 14.89 -10.30
CA SER A 117 17.89 13.90 -10.13
C SER A 117 18.06 13.68 -8.63
N ILE A 118 17.28 12.78 -8.04
CA ILE A 118 17.52 12.35 -6.66
C ILE A 118 18.75 11.45 -6.72
N TYR A 119 19.92 12.06 -6.51
CA TYR A 119 21.09 11.32 -6.09
C TYR A 119 20.68 10.52 -4.84
N TYR A 120 20.55 9.20 -4.96
CA TYR A 120 20.36 8.35 -3.79
C TYR A 120 21.70 8.33 -3.04
N THR A 121 21.94 9.34 -2.22
CA THR A 121 23.13 9.48 -1.36
C THR A 121 22.95 8.79 -0.01
N GLY A 122 21.87 8.03 0.18
CA GLY A 122 21.50 7.40 1.45
C GLY A 122 22.26 6.10 1.68
N TYR A 123 22.66 5.87 2.92
CA TYR A 123 23.03 4.54 3.38
C TYR A 123 21.79 3.65 3.38
N ASP A 124 21.90 2.44 2.82
CA ASP A 124 20.90 1.39 3.01
C ASP A 124 21.05 0.77 4.39
N GLN A 125 19.92 0.59 5.07
CA GLN A 125 19.87 0.06 6.41
C GLN A 125 19.56 -1.43 6.38
N PHE A 126 20.33 -2.23 7.12
CA PHE A 126 20.13 -3.67 7.30
C PHE A 126 20.18 -4.03 8.77
N TYR A 127 19.52 -5.14 9.11
CA TYR A 127 19.43 -5.63 10.47
C TYR A 127 19.65 -7.13 10.50
N PHE A 128 20.42 -7.61 11.46
CA PHE A 128 20.58 -9.04 11.73
C PHE A 128 20.30 -9.36 13.19
N ILE A 129 19.68 -10.53 13.42
CA ILE A 129 19.63 -11.19 14.73
C ILE A 129 20.52 -12.43 14.71
N ALA A 130 20.65 -13.11 15.85
CA ALA A 130 21.40 -14.35 15.95
C ALA A 130 21.02 -15.38 14.86
N PRO A 131 22.00 -16.09 14.26
CA PRO A 131 23.45 -16.05 14.56
C PRO A 131 24.20 -14.89 13.90
N GLY A 132 23.51 -14.05 13.13
CA GLY A 132 24.07 -12.95 12.37
C GLY A 132 23.79 -13.07 10.87
N GLY A 133 24.53 -12.32 10.06
CA GLY A 133 24.33 -12.26 8.61
C GLY A 133 25.63 -12.01 7.87
N ARG A 134 25.55 -11.93 6.54
CA ARG A 134 26.73 -11.77 5.67
C ARG A 134 26.51 -10.68 4.63
N ILE A 135 27.57 -9.96 4.29
CA ILE A 135 27.60 -9.04 3.16
C ILE A 135 28.64 -9.59 2.18
N LYS A 136 28.22 -9.88 0.96
CA LYS A 136 29.11 -10.32 -0.12
C LYS A 136 29.29 -9.20 -1.13
N ILE A 137 30.53 -8.90 -1.46
CA ILE A 137 30.89 -8.04 -2.60
C ILE A 137 31.56 -8.90 -3.67
N SER A 138 31.16 -8.70 -4.93
CA SER A 138 31.76 -9.34 -6.11
C SER A 138 31.73 -8.32 -7.25
N THR A 139 32.83 -7.58 -7.40
CA THR A 139 32.92 -6.46 -8.35
C THR A 139 33.10 -6.89 -9.80
N LYS A 140 33.58 -8.12 -10.04
CA LYS A 140 33.74 -8.71 -11.37
C LYS A 140 34.41 -7.74 -12.36
N ASP A 141 33.67 -7.24 -13.33
CA ASP A 141 34.09 -6.37 -14.43
C ASP A 141 33.91 -4.87 -14.16
N THR A 142 33.49 -4.47 -12.96
CA THR A 142 33.35 -3.06 -12.55
C THR A 142 34.16 -2.75 -11.29
N SER A 143 34.39 -1.47 -10.99
CA SER A 143 34.83 -1.04 -9.66
C SER A 143 33.66 -0.44 -8.89
N ALA A 144 33.76 -0.36 -7.58
CA ALA A 144 32.65 0.11 -6.76
C ALA A 144 33.13 0.86 -5.52
N GLN A 145 32.48 1.97 -5.21
CA GLN A 145 32.58 2.57 -3.89
C GLN A 145 31.75 1.74 -2.91
N PHE A 146 32.38 1.29 -1.84
CA PHE A 146 31.73 0.45 -0.83
C PHE A 146 32.22 0.81 0.57
N GLN A 147 31.29 0.91 1.50
CA GLN A 147 31.56 1.15 2.91
C GLN A 147 30.35 0.66 3.71
N PHE A 148 30.58 0.15 4.90
CA PHE A 148 29.50 -0.05 5.86
C PHE A 148 29.92 0.28 7.28
N SER A 149 28.95 0.59 8.11
CA SER A 149 29.10 0.63 9.56
C SER A 149 28.25 -0.45 10.20
N VAL A 150 28.63 -0.91 11.39
CA VAL A 150 27.88 -1.89 12.16
C VAL A 150 27.88 -1.52 13.65
N LEU A 151 26.69 -1.60 14.25
CA LEU A 151 26.43 -1.39 15.66
C LEU A 151 25.65 -2.59 16.21
N TRP A 152 25.92 -3.00 17.46
CA TRP A 152 25.22 -4.11 18.10
C TRP A 152 24.36 -3.63 19.27
N PHE A 153 23.26 -4.34 19.52
CA PHE A 153 22.36 -4.12 20.65
C PHE A 153 22.18 -5.44 21.40
N SER A 154 22.37 -5.41 22.71
CA SER A 154 22.34 -6.60 23.57
C SER A 154 20.94 -7.12 23.91
N GLU A 155 19.89 -6.43 23.48
CA GLU A 155 18.51 -6.77 23.79
C GLU A 155 17.63 -6.48 22.58
N ILE A 156 16.98 -7.52 22.07
CA ILE A 156 15.95 -7.40 21.02
C ILE A 156 14.53 -7.48 21.58
N ASN A 157 14.38 -7.98 22.80
CA ASN A 157 13.08 -8.16 23.42
C ASN A 157 12.55 -6.80 23.88
N PRO A 158 11.41 -6.31 23.35
CA PRO A 158 10.79 -5.10 23.86
C PRO A 158 10.40 -5.26 25.34
N LYS A 159 10.42 -4.15 26.07
CA LYS A 159 9.95 -4.11 27.47
C LYS A 159 8.45 -4.33 27.59
N ASP A 160 7.72 -3.82 26.61
CA ASP A 160 6.26 -3.81 26.57
C ASP A 160 5.75 -4.39 25.25
N TYR A 161 4.56 -4.98 25.33
CA TYR A 161 3.86 -5.57 24.20
C TYR A 161 2.42 -5.06 24.12
N ASP A 162 1.97 -4.73 22.91
CA ASP A 162 0.55 -4.67 22.61
C ASP A 162 0.02 -6.08 22.36
N TYR A 163 -1.20 -6.34 22.82
CA TYR A 163 -1.85 -7.63 22.66
C TYR A 163 -3.10 -7.46 21.81
N ALA A 164 -3.24 -8.35 20.82
CA ALA A 164 -4.45 -8.46 20.04
C ALA A 164 -4.89 -9.93 19.93
N ASN A 165 -6.17 -10.12 19.66
CA ASN A 165 -6.75 -11.43 19.39
C ASN A 165 -7.56 -11.34 18.10
N VAL A 166 -7.42 -12.35 17.24
CA VAL A 166 -8.17 -12.48 15.99
C VAL A 166 -8.90 -13.82 15.96
N THR A 167 -10.14 -13.84 15.49
CA THR A 167 -10.98 -15.03 15.46
C THR A 167 -11.48 -15.32 14.04
N GLY A 168 -11.97 -16.54 13.81
CA GLY A 168 -12.60 -16.89 12.54
C GLY A 168 -13.91 -16.14 12.27
N LEU A 169 -14.52 -15.53 13.29
CA LEU A 169 -15.76 -14.77 13.20
C LEU A 169 -15.54 -13.28 12.88
N ASP A 170 -14.31 -12.80 13.01
CA ASP A 170 -13.98 -11.39 12.80
C ASP A 170 -14.18 -11.03 11.33
N THR A 171 -15.07 -10.08 11.06
CA THR A 171 -15.23 -9.51 9.73
C THR A 171 -14.11 -8.52 9.42
N GLN A 172 -13.63 -7.80 10.43
CA GLN A 172 -12.52 -6.86 10.31
C GLN A 172 -11.20 -7.47 10.84
N PRO A 173 -10.17 -7.59 9.99
CA PRO A 173 -8.83 -7.98 10.42
C PRO A 173 -8.23 -6.98 11.40
N TYR A 174 -7.40 -7.47 12.32
CA TYR A 174 -6.56 -6.60 13.11
C TYR A 174 -5.45 -6.03 12.22
N VAL A 175 -5.31 -4.71 12.18
CA VAL A 175 -4.24 -4.02 11.46
C VAL A 175 -3.48 -3.16 12.45
N THR A 176 -2.17 -3.28 12.43
CA THR A 176 -1.27 -2.32 13.08
C THR A 176 -0.65 -1.44 12.02
N ASP A 177 -0.76 -0.13 12.21
CA ASP A 177 -0.14 0.92 11.41
C ASP A 177 1.00 1.65 12.14
N HIS A 178 1.22 1.28 13.41
CA HIS A 178 2.19 1.84 14.36
C HIS A 178 2.66 0.77 15.38
N LEU A 179 3.93 0.78 15.75
CA LEU A 179 4.68 -0.34 16.34
C LEU A 179 5.90 0.32 16.99
N PHE A 180 5.59 1.07 18.03
CA PHE A 180 6.57 1.65 18.94
C PHE A 180 7.07 0.62 19.96
N GLN A 181 6.32 -0.47 20.12
CA GLN A 181 6.61 -1.59 21.01
C GLN A 181 6.34 -2.92 20.30
N GLY A 182 6.65 -4.04 20.97
CA GLY A 182 6.34 -5.35 20.42
C GLY A 182 4.83 -5.56 20.31
N ILE A 183 4.40 -6.46 19.43
CA ILE A 183 2.99 -6.85 19.32
C ILE A 183 2.91 -8.37 19.41
N GLN A 184 1.97 -8.87 20.21
CA GLN A 184 1.57 -10.27 20.22
C GLN A 184 0.15 -10.40 19.73
N VAL A 185 -0.03 -11.17 18.66
CA VAL A 185 -1.36 -11.47 18.14
C VAL A 185 -1.65 -12.95 18.36
N THR A 186 -2.80 -13.21 18.97
CA THR A 186 -3.31 -14.55 19.24
C THR A 186 -4.47 -14.89 18.31
N ALA A 187 -4.66 -16.17 17.99
CA ALA A 187 -5.76 -16.66 17.18
C ALA A 187 -6.36 -17.98 17.71
N GLU A 188 -7.57 -18.33 17.30
CA GLU A 188 -8.21 -19.61 17.65
C GLU A 188 -7.51 -20.79 16.98
N THR A 189 -7.07 -20.61 15.73
CA THR A 189 -6.35 -21.65 14.97
C THR A 189 -4.86 -21.35 14.82
N ARG A 190 -4.50 -20.51 13.85
CA ARG A 190 -3.15 -20.01 13.56
C ARG A 190 -3.29 -18.58 13.07
N VAL A 191 -2.22 -17.80 13.12
CA VAL A 191 -2.24 -16.40 12.67
C VAL A 191 -1.75 -16.33 11.23
N SER A 192 -2.57 -15.74 10.36
CA SER A 192 -2.22 -15.32 9.02
C SER A 192 -1.78 -13.87 9.03
N ILE A 193 -0.67 -13.55 8.36
CA ILE A 193 -0.07 -12.22 8.36
C ILE A 193 0.26 -11.82 6.92
N ILE A 194 -0.14 -10.62 6.52
CA ILE A 194 0.35 -9.97 5.31
C ILE A 194 0.89 -8.58 5.64
N ALA A 195 1.80 -8.09 4.80
CA ALA A 195 2.23 -6.70 4.81
C ALA A 195 1.50 -5.93 3.71
N ILE A 196 1.02 -4.73 4.05
CA ILE A 196 0.38 -3.80 3.11
C ILE A 196 1.29 -2.57 2.96
N PRO A 197 1.63 -2.18 1.72
CA PRO A 197 2.43 -0.97 1.51
C PRO A 197 1.67 0.28 1.94
N SER A 198 2.40 1.29 2.41
CA SER A 198 1.81 2.60 2.72
C SER A 198 1.12 3.21 1.50
N SER A 199 -0.05 3.80 1.74
CA SER A 199 -0.79 4.62 0.76
C SER A 199 -0.24 6.04 0.62
N ASP A 200 0.64 6.50 1.54
CA ASP A 200 1.23 7.83 1.45
C ASP A 200 2.50 7.82 0.55
N PRO A 201 2.47 8.53 -0.60
CA PRO A 201 3.57 8.57 -1.55
C PRO A 201 4.85 9.20 -0.99
N SER A 202 4.74 10.07 0.02
CA SER A 202 5.89 10.68 0.69
C SER A 202 6.73 9.64 1.44
N TYR A 203 6.18 8.44 1.63
CA TYR A 203 6.74 7.39 2.46
C TYR A 203 7.15 6.13 1.67
N ARG A 204 6.71 5.95 0.42
CA ARG A 204 6.92 4.70 -0.33
C ARG A 204 8.39 4.30 -0.54
N GLY A 205 9.29 5.25 -0.80
CA GLY A 205 10.71 4.93 -1.07
C GLY A 205 11.53 4.65 0.19
N SER A 206 11.63 5.64 1.10
CA SER A 206 12.51 5.52 2.27
C SER A 206 11.94 4.68 3.41
N TYR A 207 10.60 4.48 3.48
CA TYR A 207 9.99 3.73 4.57
C TYR A 207 9.80 2.24 4.25
N MET A 208 9.74 1.84 2.96
CA MET A 208 9.76 0.41 2.63
C MET A 208 11.03 -0.27 3.14
N ASN A 209 12.18 0.39 3.03
CA ASN A 209 13.44 -0.14 3.60
C ASN A 209 13.40 -0.28 5.12
N LYS A 210 12.58 0.53 5.83
CA LYS A 210 12.40 0.42 7.29
C LYS A 210 11.67 -0.86 7.69
N LEU A 211 10.91 -1.49 6.79
CA LEU A 211 10.29 -2.79 7.06
C LEU A 211 11.34 -3.90 7.31
N ARG A 212 12.63 -3.67 6.99
CA ARG A 212 13.74 -4.57 7.38
C ARG A 212 13.94 -4.63 8.90
N SER A 213 13.56 -3.57 9.64
CA SER A 213 13.70 -3.51 11.10
C SER A 213 12.56 -4.19 11.85
N ILE A 214 11.50 -4.63 11.16
CA ILE A 214 10.33 -5.27 11.77
C ILE A 214 10.47 -6.78 11.56
N LEU A 215 10.62 -7.52 12.66
CA LEU A 215 10.78 -8.97 12.64
C LEU A 215 9.52 -9.68 13.09
N ILE A 216 9.21 -10.80 12.44
CA ILE A 216 8.03 -11.62 12.69
C ILE A 216 8.48 -12.98 13.22
N PHE A 217 8.02 -13.35 14.41
CA PHE A 217 8.35 -14.59 15.11
C PHE A 217 7.14 -15.51 15.21
N ASP A 218 7.34 -16.77 14.88
CA ASP A 218 6.36 -17.85 14.98
C ASP A 218 6.29 -18.39 16.41
N GLY A 219 5.64 -17.64 17.29
CA GLY A 219 5.44 -18.00 18.68
C GLY A 219 5.31 -16.79 19.62
N PRO A 220 5.33 -17.02 20.95
CA PRO A 220 5.02 -16.01 21.96
C PRO A 220 6.24 -15.18 22.40
N SER A 221 7.39 -15.28 21.73
CA SER A 221 8.58 -14.51 22.11
C SER A 221 9.62 -14.46 21.00
N VAL A 222 10.63 -13.61 21.21
CA VAL A 222 11.83 -13.50 20.35
C VAL A 222 12.72 -14.75 20.32
N ASN A 223 12.49 -15.71 21.23
CA ASN A 223 13.18 -17.00 21.22
C ASN A 223 12.54 -18.02 20.27
N SER A 224 11.36 -17.69 19.71
CA SER A 224 10.68 -18.53 18.73
C SER A 224 11.38 -18.43 17.37
N THR A 225 11.00 -19.27 16.40
CA THR A 225 11.56 -19.19 15.05
C THR A 225 11.18 -17.87 14.39
N CYS A 226 12.17 -17.11 13.89
CA CYS A 226 11.91 -15.90 13.12
C CYS A 226 11.53 -16.25 11.68
N LEU A 227 10.31 -15.90 11.26
CA LEU A 227 9.81 -16.11 9.89
C LEU A 227 10.46 -15.17 8.86
N GLY A 228 11.04 -14.07 9.33
CA GLY A 228 11.73 -13.06 8.52
C GLY A 228 11.26 -11.65 8.85
N THR A 229 11.61 -10.71 7.96
CA THR A 229 11.23 -9.29 8.11
C THR A 229 9.87 -9.00 7.48
N ALA A 230 9.24 -7.88 7.87
CA ALA A 230 8.04 -7.37 7.20
C ALA A 230 8.30 -7.01 5.73
N LEU A 231 9.53 -6.58 5.37
CA LEU A 231 9.90 -6.30 3.97
C LEU A 231 9.85 -7.58 3.13
N GLN A 232 10.39 -8.66 3.67
CA GLN A 232 10.39 -9.96 2.98
C GLN A 232 8.97 -10.49 2.81
N LEU A 233 8.12 -10.33 3.83
CA LEU A 233 6.71 -10.66 3.74
C LEU A 233 6.04 -9.88 2.60
N LEU A 234 6.28 -8.57 2.53
CA LEU A 234 5.73 -7.70 1.50
C LEU A 234 6.11 -8.16 0.08
N HIS A 235 7.38 -8.52 -0.14
CA HIS A 235 7.86 -8.96 -1.45
C HIS A 235 7.48 -10.40 -1.80
N SER A 236 7.03 -11.21 -0.83
CA SER A 236 6.75 -12.63 -1.06
C SER A 236 5.48 -12.89 -1.89
N ASN A 237 4.59 -11.90 -2.03
CA ASN A 237 3.22 -12.06 -2.56
C ASN A 237 2.40 -13.16 -1.86
N ARG A 238 2.77 -13.51 -0.63
CA ARG A 238 2.16 -14.57 0.18
C ARG A 238 1.90 -14.07 1.60
N GLN A 239 1.01 -14.78 2.27
CA GLN A 239 0.85 -14.67 3.72
C GLN A 239 1.93 -15.49 4.44
N TYR A 240 2.40 -14.97 5.57
CA TYR A 240 3.03 -15.80 6.59
C TYR A 240 1.95 -16.44 7.44
N VAL A 241 2.17 -17.70 7.83
CA VAL A 241 1.25 -18.46 8.67
C VAL A 241 2.07 -19.08 9.78
N THR A 242 1.67 -18.82 11.02
CA THR A 242 2.30 -19.42 12.19
C THR A 242 2.10 -20.93 12.22
N SER A 243 2.97 -21.66 12.92
CA SER A 243 2.76 -23.07 13.25
C SER A 243 1.76 -23.22 14.41
N GLY A 244 1.79 -22.29 15.36
CA GLY A 244 0.89 -22.24 16.52
C GLY A 244 -0.14 -21.11 16.45
N ARG A 245 -0.73 -20.79 17.61
CA ARG A 245 -1.79 -19.78 17.77
C ARG A 245 -1.29 -18.36 18.02
N VAL A 246 0.01 -18.15 18.10
CA VAL A 246 0.59 -16.87 18.55
C VAL A 246 1.68 -16.44 17.58
N VAL A 247 1.64 -15.18 17.18
CA VAL A 247 2.77 -14.50 16.53
C VAL A 247 3.26 -13.38 17.43
N THR A 248 4.57 -13.18 17.44
CA THR A 248 5.20 -12.00 18.04
C THR A 248 5.87 -11.17 16.94
N VAL A 249 5.57 -9.88 16.88
CA VAL A 249 6.21 -8.92 15.98
C VAL A 249 7.00 -7.93 16.81
N ILE A 250 8.26 -7.70 16.48
CA ILE A 250 9.11 -6.75 17.21
C ILE A 250 9.72 -5.72 16.26
N PRO A 251 9.79 -4.45 16.67
CA PRO A 251 10.64 -3.46 16.05
C PRO A 251 12.04 -3.57 16.65
N LEU A 252 13.07 -3.65 15.81
CA LEU A 252 14.45 -3.65 16.29
C LEU A 252 14.92 -2.24 16.73
N PRO A 253 15.92 -2.15 17.63
CA PRO A 253 16.49 -0.88 18.08
C PRO A 253 17.01 0.02 16.95
N LYS A 254 17.02 1.34 17.20
CA LYS A 254 17.14 2.41 16.18
C LYS A 254 16.12 2.31 15.02
N PRO A 255 14.82 2.21 15.29
CA PRO A 255 13.85 2.51 14.26
C PRO A 255 13.81 4.01 13.98
N THR A 256 14.02 4.43 12.74
CA THR A 256 13.76 5.83 12.35
C THR A 256 12.28 5.99 12.04
N TYR A 257 11.47 6.41 13.02
CA TYR A 257 10.03 6.73 12.86
C TYR A 257 9.23 5.62 12.17
N LEU A 258 8.73 4.69 12.99
CA LEU A 258 7.91 3.57 12.60
C LEU A 258 6.42 3.94 12.49
N ASN A 259 6.10 4.99 11.73
CA ASN A 259 4.70 5.27 11.35
C ASN A 259 4.48 4.78 9.92
N ASN A 260 3.26 4.34 9.60
CA ASN A 260 2.78 4.06 8.24
C ASN A 260 3.24 2.74 7.57
N TYR A 261 3.68 1.72 8.31
CA TYR A 261 3.66 0.34 7.76
C TYR A 261 2.42 -0.35 8.23
N GLN A 262 1.88 -1.26 7.43
CA GLN A 262 0.62 -1.90 7.76
C GLN A 262 0.86 -3.41 7.78
N LEU A 263 0.78 -4.01 8.97
CA LEU A 263 0.70 -5.47 9.10
C LEU A 263 -0.73 -5.83 9.45
N MET A 264 -1.28 -6.75 8.66
CA MET A 264 -2.65 -7.22 8.83
C MET A 264 -2.65 -8.66 9.29
N PHE A 265 -3.43 -8.93 10.33
CA PHE A 265 -3.52 -10.22 11.01
C PHE A 265 -4.94 -10.75 10.94
N GLN A 266 -5.08 -12.04 10.65
CA GLN A 266 -6.36 -12.76 10.62
C GLN A 266 -6.19 -14.16 11.18
N ASP A 267 -7.29 -14.77 11.62
CA ASP A 267 -7.30 -16.20 11.88
C ASP A 267 -7.15 -16.97 10.55
N PHE A 268 -6.16 -17.86 10.50
CA PHE A 268 -5.82 -18.64 9.32
C PHE A 268 -6.98 -19.54 8.86
N LYS A 269 -7.95 -19.88 9.72
CA LYS A 269 -9.16 -20.59 9.32
C LYS A 269 -9.82 -19.97 8.09
N ASN A 270 -9.86 -18.63 8.04
CA ASN A 270 -10.50 -17.88 6.97
C ASN A 270 -9.64 -17.77 5.70
N THR A 271 -8.31 -17.85 5.83
CA THR A 271 -7.36 -17.66 4.72
C THR A 271 -6.65 -18.94 4.29
N LYS A 272 -7.01 -20.09 4.87
CA LYS A 272 -6.32 -21.39 4.67
C LYS A 272 -6.28 -21.88 3.22
N ASP A 273 -7.30 -21.53 2.45
CA ASP A 273 -7.44 -21.96 1.06
C ASP A 273 -6.76 -20.97 0.08
N ILE A 274 -6.27 -19.83 0.57
CA ILE A 274 -5.64 -18.79 -0.24
C ILE A 274 -4.15 -19.08 -0.37
N THR A 275 -3.68 -19.26 -1.60
CA THR A 275 -2.26 -19.53 -1.88
C THR A 275 -1.45 -18.28 -2.19
N GLU A 276 -2.07 -17.32 -2.87
CA GLU A 276 -1.49 -16.02 -3.16
C GLU A 276 -2.25 -14.98 -2.36
N TYR A 277 -1.58 -14.34 -1.41
CA TYR A 277 -2.21 -13.31 -0.60
C TYR A 277 -1.24 -12.19 -0.29
N ARG A 278 -1.55 -10.97 -0.75
CA ARG A 278 -0.69 -9.80 -0.59
C ARG A 278 -1.45 -8.53 -0.26
N GLY A 279 -0.75 -7.56 0.32
CA GLY A 279 -1.25 -6.20 0.40
C GLY A 279 -1.02 -5.43 -0.89
N VAL A 280 -1.97 -4.58 -1.26
CA VAL A 280 -1.84 -3.65 -2.40
C VAL A 280 -2.15 -2.24 -1.95
N SER A 281 -1.37 -1.29 -2.47
CA SER A 281 -1.57 0.13 -2.25
C SER A 281 -0.92 0.94 -3.36
N CYS A 282 -1.56 2.04 -3.77
CA CYS A 282 -1.07 2.97 -4.80
C CYS A 282 -1.55 4.40 -4.52
N GLN A 283 -1.03 5.36 -5.29
CA GLN A 283 -1.55 6.72 -5.34
C GLN A 283 -2.23 6.93 -6.69
N GLY A 284 -3.53 7.24 -6.69
CA GLY A 284 -4.29 7.29 -7.93
C GLY A 284 -4.42 5.89 -8.53
N TYR A 285 -3.99 5.69 -9.76
CA TYR A 285 -4.10 4.39 -10.43
C TYR A 285 -3.06 3.39 -9.91
N CYS A 286 -3.52 2.20 -9.54
CA CYS A 286 -2.64 1.08 -9.22
C CYS A 286 -2.14 0.42 -10.51
N ASP A 287 -0.96 -0.20 -10.44
CA ASP A 287 -0.54 -1.16 -11.47
C ASP A 287 -1.58 -2.27 -11.59
N PRO A 288 -1.83 -2.79 -12.81
CA PRO A 288 -2.78 -3.88 -13.02
C PRO A 288 -2.45 -5.09 -12.14
N ILE A 289 -3.43 -5.52 -11.34
CA ILE A 289 -3.26 -6.60 -10.37
C ILE A 289 -3.65 -7.90 -11.05
N ILE A 290 -2.65 -8.65 -11.50
CA ILE A 290 -2.85 -9.99 -12.06
C ILE A 290 -3.01 -10.99 -10.92
N MET A 291 -4.07 -11.79 -10.97
CA MET A 291 -4.43 -12.80 -9.99
C MET A 291 -4.69 -14.14 -10.69
N ASP A 292 -4.15 -15.23 -10.14
CA ASP A 292 -4.41 -16.60 -10.61
C ASP A 292 -5.18 -17.39 -9.55
N GLY A 293 -6.50 -17.39 -9.70
CA GLY A 293 -7.44 -18.16 -8.89
C GLY A 293 -7.79 -19.54 -9.48
N SER A 294 -7.07 -20.03 -10.49
CA SER A 294 -7.46 -21.21 -11.28
C SER A 294 -7.34 -22.53 -10.52
N LYS A 295 -6.34 -22.66 -9.64
CA LYS A 295 -6.08 -23.86 -8.83
C LYS A 295 -6.55 -23.70 -7.39
N SER A 296 -6.42 -22.51 -6.85
CA SER A 296 -6.74 -22.13 -5.48
C SER A 296 -7.03 -20.64 -5.45
N PRO A 297 -7.85 -20.16 -4.50
CA PRO A 297 -8.11 -18.73 -4.34
C PRO A 297 -6.83 -17.89 -4.32
N SER A 298 -6.84 -16.81 -5.09
CA SER A 298 -5.83 -15.74 -5.04
C SER A 298 -6.50 -14.49 -4.46
N ALA A 299 -5.81 -13.76 -3.61
CA ALA A 299 -6.37 -12.61 -2.92
C ALA A 299 -5.40 -11.45 -2.78
N PHE A 300 -5.96 -10.25 -2.65
CA PHE A 300 -5.23 -9.11 -2.14
C PHE A 300 -6.10 -8.28 -1.21
N SER A 301 -5.45 -7.50 -0.34
CA SER A 301 -6.15 -6.55 0.53
C SER A 301 -5.58 -5.14 0.38
N THR A 302 -6.47 -4.16 0.48
CA THR A 302 -6.13 -2.74 0.57
C THR A 302 -6.55 -2.21 1.95
N PHE A 303 -5.90 -1.15 2.41
CA PHE A 303 -6.16 -0.58 3.74
C PHE A 303 -6.34 0.94 3.71
N SER A 304 -7.21 1.43 4.57
CA SER A 304 -7.48 2.83 4.88
C SER A 304 -7.74 2.97 6.37
N ASP A 305 -6.89 3.73 7.06
CA ASP A 305 -6.96 4.02 8.50
C ASP A 305 -8.36 4.44 9.01
N SER A 306 -9.05 5.26 8.23
CA SER A 306 -10.29 5.92 8.60
C SER A 306 -11.51 5.30 7.91
N GLY A 307 -11.33 4.31 7.04
CA GLY A 307 -12.37 3.67 6.23
C GLY A 307 -13.04 4.59 5.19
N PHE A 308 -12.71 5.89 5.20
CA PHE A 308 -13.18 6.87 4.24
C PHE A 308 -12.35 6.92 2.96
N ALA A 309 -11.12 6.39 2.95
CA ALA A 309 -10.39 6.22 1.70
C ALA A 309 -11.02 5.09 0.89
N ASN A 310 -11.03 5.27 -0.43
CA ASN A 310 -11.88 4.50 -1.31
C ASN A 310 -11.05 3.79 -2.38
N ASP A 311 -11.46 2.57 -2.70
CA ASP A 311 -11.03 1.91 -3.93
C ASP A 311 -12.12 2.16 -4.96
N CYS A 312 -11.73 2.68 -6.11
CA CYS A 312 -12.58 2.68 -7.27
C CYS A 312 -12.18 1.47 -8.12
N LEU A 313 -13.01 0.43 -8.11
CA LEU A 313 -12.83 -0.76 -8.94
C LEU A 313 -13.20 -0.39 -10.37
N MET A 314 -12.21 -0.29 -11.25
CA MET A 314 -12.37 0.22 -12.61
C MET A 314 -12.81 -0.86 -13.58
N SER A 315 -12.19 -2.03 -13.49
CA SER A 315 -12.44 -3.15 -14.38
C SER A 315 -11.94 -4.45 -13.79
N VAL A 316 -12.63 -5.53 -14.10
CA VAL A 316 -12.16 -6.91 -13.93
C VAL A 316 -12.17 -7.54 -15.30
N SER A 317 -11.06 -8.11 -15.74
CA SER A 317 -10.92 -8.70 -17.08
C SER A 317 -10.28 -10.08 -16.98
N GLY A 318 -10.79 -11.06 -17.73
CA GLY A 318 -10.38 -12.47 -17.63
C GLY A 318 -11.51 -13.36 -17.12
N THR A 319 -11.15 -14.53 -16.57
CA THR A 319 -12.10 -15.56 -16.14
C THR A 319 -12.17 -15.68 -14.62
N GLY A 320 -13.20 -16.37 -14.14
CA GLY A 320 -13.43 -16.60 -12.71
C GLY A 320 -14.38 -15.59 -12.09
N ASN A 321 -14.48 -15.63 -10.76
CA ASN A 321 -15.33 -14.77 -9.97
C ASN A 321 -14.52 -14.06 -8.88
N LEU A 322 -14.61 -12.73 -8.87
CA LEU A 322 -13.97 -11.84 -7.90
C LEU A 322 -14.98 -11.46 -6.81
N ASP A 323 -14.82 -12.04 -5.64
CA ASP A 323 -15.58 -11.69 -4.44
C ASP A 323 -14.87 -10.54 -3.70
N VAL A 324 -15.63 -9.53 -3.30
CA VAL A 324 -15.12 -8.37 -2.55
C VAL A 324 -15.75 -8.33 -1.16
N TYR A 325 -14.90 -8.26 -0.15
CA TYR A 325 -15.28 -8.23 1.26
C TYR A 325 -14.91 -6.88 1.86
N TYR A 326 -15.81 -6.30 2.65
CA TYR A 326 -15.46 -5.20 3.55
C TYR A 326 -14.89 -5.80 4.83
N GLY A 327 -13.58 -5.70 4.97
CA GLY A 327 -12.78 -6.41 5.95
C GLY A 327 -12.05 -7.61 5.33
N GLY A 328 -11.91 -8.68 6.10
CA GLY A 328 -11.23 -9.92 5.75
C GLY A 328 -12.17 -10.90 5.05
N LYS A 329 -11.62 -11.94 4.41
CA LYS A 329 -12.46 -13.05 3.96
C LYS A 329 -13.07 -13.71 5.19
N THR A 330 -14.37 -14.02 5.15
CA THR A 330 -15.03 -14.87 6.15
C THR A 330 -15.65 -16.07 5.45
N ASP A 331 -15.63 -17.24 6.11
CA ASP A 331 -16.26 -18.46 5.56
C ASP A 331 -17.79 -18.31 5.46
N SER A 332 -18.41 -17.56 6.37
CA SER A 332 -19.85 -17.26 6.36
C SER A 332 -20.26 -16.28 5.25
N LYS A 333 -19.29 -15.60 4.63
CA LYS A 333 -19.51 -14.48 3.70
C LYS A 333 -20.35 -13.34 4.32
N SER A 334 -20.34 -13.19 5.64
CA SER A 334 -21.18 -12.21 6.35
C SER A 334 -20.89 -10.77 5.93
N ASN A 335 -19.64 -10.47 5.57
CA ASN A 335 -19.14 -9.18 5.13
C ASN A 335 -18.82 -9.11 3.62
N LEU A 336 -19.29 -10.08 2.83
CA LEU A 336 -19.24 -10.00 1.36
C LEU A 336 -20.13 -8.84 0.89
N ILE A 337 -19.59 -7.97 0.03
CA ILE A 337 -20.29 -6.80 -0.50
C ILE A 337 -20.73 -6.97 -1.95
N ALA A 338 -19.91 -7.60 -2.78
CA ALA A 338 -20.18 -7.76 -4.20
C ALA A 338 -19.35 -8.91 -4.78
N SER A 339 -19.86 -9.45 -5.90
CA SER A 339 -19.19 -10.48 -6.69
C SER A 339 -19.19 -10.05 -8.17
N TYR A 340 -18.03 -10.13 -8.81
CA TYR A 340 -17.82 -9.70 -10.19
C TYR A 340 -17.35 -10.86 -11.05
N SER A 341 -17.97 -11.02 -12.20
CA SER A 341 -17.64 -12.00 -13.23
C SER A 341 -17.70 -11.33 -14.60
N GLU A 342 -17.14 -11.94 -15.64
CA GLU A 342 -17.12 -11.37 -17.00
C GLU A 342 -18.49 -10.83 -17.45
N ALA A 343 -19.57 -11.54 -17.12
CA ALA A 343 -20.95 -11.17 -17.48
C ALA A 343 -21.51 -9.96 -16.70
N SER A 344 -20.99 -9.65 -15.51
CA SER A 344 -21.50 -8.56 -14.66
C SER A 344 -20.69 -7.25 -14.75
N ASN A 345 -19.54 -7.26 -15.43
CA ASN A 345 -18.54 -6.18 -15.36
C ASN A 345 -18.94 -4.90 -16.12
N GLU A 346 -19.59 -4.98 -17.29
CA GLU A 346 -19.79 -3.79 -18.13
C GLU A 346 -20.72 -2.73 -17.52
N LEU A 347 -21.76 -3.16 -16.79
CA LEU A 347 -22.76 -2.27 -16.21
C LEU A 347 -22.48 -1.91 -14.75
N MET A 348 -21.77 -2.76 -14.00
CA MET A 348 -21.53 -2.56 -12.57
C MET A 348 -20.24 -1.77 -12.27
N LEU A 349 -19.35 -1.61 -13.27
CA LEU A 349 -18.07 -0.92 -13.09
C LEU A 349 -18.03 0.40 -13.89
N PRO A 350 -17.44 1.47 -13.35
CA PRO A 350 -16.64 1.50 -12.11
C PRO A 350 -17.50 1.54 -10.82
N GLN A 351 -17.04 0.87 -9.76
CA GLN A 351 -17.76 0.80 -8.47
C GLN A 351 -16.90 1.35 -7.31
N LEU A 352 -17.48 2.24 -6.52
CA LEU A 352 -16.88 2.76 -5.29
C LEU A 352 -16.95 1.70 -4.20
N LEU A 353 -15.79 1.28 -3.69
CA LEU A 353 -15.64 0.33 -2.60
C LEU A 353 -14.98 1.03 -1.41
N ARG A 354 -15.63 0.92 -0.25
CA ARG A 354 -15.29 1.67 0.96
C ARG A 354 -14.83 0.73 2.08
N GLY A 355 -14.38 1.30 3.18
CA GLY A 355 -14.06 0.56 4.40
C GLY A 355 -12.58 0.46 4.72
N VAL A 356 -12.32 0.04 5.96
CA VAL A 356 -10.98 0.09 6.56
C VAL A 356 -10.05 -0.89 5.89
N VAL A 357 -10.43 -2.17 5.87
CA VAL A 357 -9.79 -3.18 5.01
C VAL A 357 -10.77 -3.54 3.93
N ARG A 358 -10.30 -3.73 2.70
CA ARG A 358 -11.07 -4.36 1.64
C ARG A 358 -10.28 -5.54 1.13
N THR A 359 -10.91 -6.71 1.05
CA THR A 359 -10.26 -7.94 0.59
C THR A 359 -10.94 -8.43 -0.68
N TYR A 360 -10.13 -8.67 -1.70
CA TYR A 360 -10.55 -9.11 -3.02
C TYR A 360 -10.07 -10.54 -3.20
N VAL A 361 -10.97 -11.46 -3.53
CA VAL A 361 -10.69 -12.90 -3.63
C VAL A 361 -11.15 -13.40 -4.98
N LEU A 362 -10.20 -13.81 -5.84
CA LEU A 362 -10.47 -14.43 -7.12
C LEU A 362 -10.54 -15.94 -6.97
N THR A 363 -11.56 -16.55 -7.56
CA THR A 363 -11.72 -18.01 -7.62
C THR A 363 -12.09 -18.47 -9.03
N GLY A 364 -11.56 -19.63 -9.44
CA GLY A 364 -12.00 -20.34 -10.65
C GLY A 364 -11.52 -19.75 -11.98
N GLY A 365 -10.44 -18.95 -11.98
CA GLY A 365 -9.92 -18.37 -13.21
C GLY A 365 -8.71 -17.46 -13.02
N ILE A 366 -8.30 -16.80 -14.09
CA ILE A 366 -7.23 -15.81 -14.08
C ILE A 366 -7.84 -14.47 -14.48
N ALA A 367 -7.64 -13.46 -13.66
CA ALA A 367 -8.17 -12.13 -13.92
C ALA A 367 -7.15 -11.04 -13.63
N THR A 368 -7.27 -9.94 -14.38
CA THR A 368 -6.59 -8.68 -14.11
C THR A 368 -7.60 -7.71 -13.51
N VAL A 369 -7.29 -7.23 -12.31
CA VAL A 369 -8.10 -6.29 -11.55
C VAL A 369 -7.43 -4.92 -11.59
N ASN A 370 -8.18 -3.92 -12.05
CA ASN A 370 -7.71 -2.53 -12.07
C ASN A 370 -8.46 -1.72 -11.01
N ILE A 371 -7.71 -1.15 -10.08
CA ILE A 371 -8.25 -0.26 -9.04
C ILE A 371 -7.54 1.10 -9.10
N THR A 372 -8.23 2.13 -8.62
CA THR A 372 -7.66 3.46 -8.41
C THR A 372 -8.15 4.03 -7.10
N HIS A 373 -7.28 4.71 -6.36
CA HIS A 373 -7.63 5.44 -5.15
C HIS A 373 -8.14 6.87 -5.45
N ASN A 374 -8.32 7.21 -6.73
CA ASN A 374 -8.96 8.47 -7.12
C ASN A 374 -10.49 8.34 -7.06
N LEU A 375 -11.04 8.80 -5.93
CA LEU A 375 -12.47 8.77 -5.63
C LEU A 375 -13.35 9.54 -6.64
N GLU A 376 -12.81 10.55 -7.34
CA GLU A 376 -13.58 11.33 -8.31
C GLU A 376 -14.01 10.50 -9.53
N ILE A 377 -13.27 9.44 -9.85
CA ILE A 377 -13.60 8.58 -10.99
C ILE A 377 -14.89 7.81 -10.74
N CYS A 378 -15.04 7.19 -9.56
CA CYS A 378 -16.24 6.44 -9.20
C CYS A 378 -17.41 7.33 -8.79
N ARG A 379 -17.15 8.59 -8.43
CA ARG A 379 -18.19 9.59 -8.13
C ARG A 379 -18.70 10.29 -9.38
N SER A 380 -18.03 10.15 -10.53
CA SER A 380 -18.41 10.77 -11.80
C SER A 380 -19.17 9.79 -12.69
N ILE A 381 -20.46 10.03 -12.91
CA ILE A 381 -21.30 9.26 -13.82
C ILE A 381 -21.09 9.76 -15.25
N LYS A 382 -20.53 8.88 -16.09
CA LYS A 382 -20.23 9.17 -17.51
C LYS A 382 -21.00 8.31 -18.50
N LYS A 383 -21.59 7.21 -18.03
CA LYS A 383 -22.36 6.25 -18.82
C LYS A 383 -23.55 5.73 -18.02
N ASN A 384 -24.43 5.00 -18.68
CA ASN A 384 -25.41 4.20 -17.97
C ASN A 384 -24.68 3.16 -17.13
N GLN A 385 -25.04 3.07 -15.86
CA GLN A 385 -24.39 2.14 -14.94
C GLN A 385 -25.33 1.77 -13.80
N LYS A 386 -25.09 0.60 -13.22
CA LYS A 386 -25.70 0.13 -12.00
C LYS A 386 -24.62 0.02 -10.94
N GLY A 387 -25.01 0.07 -9.69
CA GLY A 387 -24.06 -0.10 -8.60
C GLY A 387 -24.73 0.05 -7.26
N PHE A 388 -23.90 0.21 -6.24
CA PHE A 388 -24.35 0.42 -4.87
C PHE A 388 -23.53 1.49 -4.17
N ILE A 389 -24.05 2.02 -3.07
CA ILE A 389 -23.37 2.94 -2.17
C ILE A 389 -23.68 2.50 -0.75
N THR A 390 -22.64 2.44 0.08
CA THR A 390 -22.75 1.99 1.47
C THR A 390 -22.14 3.00 2.43
N SER A 391 -22.47 2.86 3.72
CA SER A 391 -21.64 3.40 4.81
C SER A 391 -20.20 2.87 4.70
N PRO A 392 -19.19 3.61 5.23
CA PRO A 392 -17.80 3.15 5.22
C PRO A 392 -17.60 1.84 6.01
N PHE A 393 -18.42 1.60 7.03
CA PHE A 393 -18.23 0.48 7.96
C PHE A 393 -19.26 -0.65 7.76
N TYR A 394 -19.97 -0.65 6.62
CA TYR A 394 -21.05 -1.60 6.34
C TYR A 394 -20.64 -3.05 6.60
N LYS A 395 -21.38 -3.74 7.47
CA LYS A 395 -21.15 -5.15 7.87
C LYS A 395 -19.81 -5.44 8.56
N THR A 396 -19.05 -4.42 8.95
CA THR A 396 -17.77 -4.61 9.66
C THR A 396 -17.95 -4.63 11.18
N GLY A 397 -19.06 -4.10 11.70
CA GLY A 397 -19.29 -3.96 13.14
C GLY A 397 -18.40 -2.91 13.82
N ILE A 398 -17.62 -2.16 13.04
CA ILE A 398 -16.75 -1.08 13.53
C ILE A 398 -17.57 0.18 13.76
N THR A 399 -17.20 0.95 14.77
CA THR A 399 -17.78 2.27 15.05
C THR A 399 -17.08 3.38 14.25
N PHE A 400 -17.83 4.37 13.78
CA PHE A 400 -17.29 5.55 13.12
C PHE A 400 -16.24 6.26 14.00
N PRO A 401 -15.05 6.58 13.47
CA PRO A 401 -14.10 7.42 14.17
C PRO A 401 -14.62 8.86 14.25
N TRP A 402 -14.56 9.43 15.45
CA TRP A 402 -14.95 10.82 15.79
C TRP A 402 -16.46 11.10 15.75
N PHE A 403 -16.96 11.64 14.64
CA PHE A 403 -18.34 12.09 14.45
C PHE A 403 -18.98 11.13 13.45
N GLY A 404 -20.03 10.43 13.85
CA GLY A 404 -20.76 9.52 12.97
C GLY A 404 -21.42 10.32 11.85
N TYR A 405 -20.66 10.60 10.80
CA TYR A 405 -21.07 11.42 9.69
C TYR A 405 -20.39 10.89 8.44
N ASP A 406 -21.20 10.71 7.41
CA ASP A 406 -20.77 10.27 6.11
C ASP A 406 -21.46 11.10 5.04
N SER A 407 -20.69 11.49 4.03
CA SER A 407 -21.21 12.26 2.90
C SER A 407 -20.58 11.78 1.60
N ILE A 408 -21.46 11.42 0.67
CA ILE A 408 -21.09 11.08 -0.69
C ILE A 408 -21.83 12.04 -1.63
N ASN A 409 -21.09 12.57 -2.60
CA ASN A 409 -21.71 13.26 -3.73
C ASN A 409 -21.31 12.56 -5.01
N VAL A 410 -22.29 12.24 -5.83
CA VAL A 410 -22.16 11.68 -7.17
C VAL A 410 -22.49 12.78 -8.16
N TYR A 411 -21.66 12.97 -9.19
CA TYR A 411 -21.75 14.07 -10.14
C TYR A 411 -21.83 13.57 -11.59
N SER A 412 -22.39 14.39 -12.47
CA SER A 412 -22.43 14.17 -13.92
C SER A 412 -22.48 15.50 -14.66
N ASP A 413 -21.91 15.55 -15.87
CA ASP A 413 -21.88 16.77 -16.69
C ASP A 413 -23.22 17.04 -17.41
N THR A 414 -24.04 16.00 -17.55
CA THR A 414 -25.35 16.06 -18.21
C THR A 414 -26.39 15.36 -17.34
N PRO A 415 -27.70 15.67 -17.48
CA PRO A 415 -28.71 15.05 -16.64
C PRO A 415 -28.80 13.52 -16.81
N TYR A 416 -28.81 12.82 -15.69
CA TYR A 416 -29.13 11.39 -15.59
C TYR A 416 -30.42 11.21 -14.80
N LYS A 417 -31.18 10.17 -15.17
CA LYS A 417 -32.24 9.64 -14.32
C LYS A 417 -31.58 8.70 -13.32
N TYR A 418 -31.57 9.09 -12.05
CA TYR A 418 -31.18 8.26 -10.92
C TYR A 418 -32.39 7.46 -10.45
N THR A 419 -32.29 6.14 -10.51
CA THR A 419 -33.21 5.19 -9.89
C THR A 419 -32.48 4.55 -8.71
N PHE A 420 -32.92 4.75 -7.48
CA PHE A 420 -32.25 4.19 -6.30
C PHE A 420 -33.25 3.57 -5.32
N ASN A 421 -32.80 2.55 -4.58
CA ASN A 421 -33.55 1.93 -3.49
C ASN A 421 -32.66 1.70 -2.28
N ILE A 422 -33.23 1.88 -1.09
CA ILE A 422 -32.55 1.60 0.18
C ILE A 422 -32.80 0.13 0.52
N GLN A 423 -31.74 -0.67 0.53
CA GLN A 423 -31.81 -2.08 0.90
C GLN A 423 -31.72 -2.27 2.41
N ASP A 424 -30.87 -1.48 3.06
CA ASP A 424 -30.58 -1.56 4.48
C ASP A 424 -30.25 -0.15 5.01
N VAL A 425 -30.70 0.18 6.21
CA VAL A 425 -30.36 1.42 6.90
C VAL A 425 -30.64 1.33 8.40
N ASP A 426 -29.67 1.71 9.22
CA ASP A 426 -29.85 1.92 10.66
C ASP A 426 -30.23 3.38 10.93
N LEU A 427 -31.46 3.61 11.37
CA LEU A 427 -31.97 4.94 11.75
C LEU A 427 -32.17 5.07 13.27
N SER A 428 -31.63 4.14 14.05
CA SER A 428 -31.71 4.16 15.51
C SER A 428 -30.79 5.22 16.12
N LYS A 429 -30.99 5.53 17.41
CA LYS A 429 -30.10 6.40 18.21
C LYS A 429 -29.89 7.80 17.60
N ASN A 430 -30.99 8.43 17.15
CA ASN A 430 -30.97 9.75 16.52
C ASN A 430 -30.11 9.81 15.23
N SER A 431 -30.12 8.73 14.46
CA SER A 431 -29.46 8.68 13.15
C SER A 431 -30.42 9.12 12.03
N SER A 432 -29.88 9.65 10.94
CA SER A 432 -30.66 10.10 9.79
C SER A 432 -29.92 9.85 8.48
N LEU A 433 -30.69 9.57 7.43
CA LEU A 433 -30.23 9.43 6.05
C LEU A 433 -30.95 10.46 5.18
N GLN A 434 -30.21 11.41 4.64
CA GLN A 434 -30.70 12.39 3.67
C GLN A 434 -30.26 12.01 2.26
N LEU A 435 -31.23 11.97 1.34
CA LEU A 435 -31.02 11.76 -0.08
C LEU A 435 -31.52 12.99 -0.84
N SER A 436 -30.62 13.65 -1.59
CA SER A 436 -30.97 14.84 -2.36
C SER A 436 -30.45 14.75 -3.79
N VAL A 437 -31.30 15.02 -4.78
CA VAL A 437 -30.88 15.15 -6.19
C VAL A 437 -31.02 16.60 -6.62
N PHE A 438 -30.00 17.10 -7.32
CA PHE A 438 -29.92 18.46 -7.82
C PHE A 438 -29.83 18.46 -9.34
N ASN A 439 -30.50 19.42 -9.96
CA ASN A 439 -30.39 19.75 -11.37
C ASN A 439 -30.01 21.22 -11.50
N ASN A 440 -28.85 21.52 -12.10
CA ASN A 440 -28.32 22.90 -12.21
C ASN A 440 -28.35 23.66 -10.88
N ASN A 441 -27.85 23.04 -9.80
CA ASN A 441 -27.85 23.54 -8.42
C ASN A 441 -29.23 23.71 -7.74
N SER A 442 -30.34 23.53 -8.46
CA SER A 442 -31.68 23.48 -7.87
C SER A 442 -31.97 22.09 -7.31
N ARG A 443 -32.50 22.00 -6.10
CA ARG A 443 -32.86 20.73 -5.45
C ARG A 443 -34.19 20.24 -6.02
N VAL A 444 -34.17 19.12 -6.76
CA VAL A 444 -35.35 18.55 -7.44
C VAL A 444 -35.91 17.34 -6.72
N TYR A 445 -35.14 16.75 -5.82
CA TYR A 445 -35.56 15.70 -4.90
C TYR A 445 -34.84 15.90 -3.57
N ASP A 446 -35.54 15.75 -2.46
CA ASP A 446 -35.00 15.84 -1.12
C ASP A 446 -35.87 15.07 -0.14
N ILE A 447 -35.26 14.11 0.55
CA ILE A 447 -35.92 13.40 1.64
C ILE A 447 -34.94 13.16 2.77
N VAL A 448 -35.44 13.25 4.00
CA VAL A 448 -34.68 12.90 5.20
C VAL A 448 -35.42 11.77 5.89
N TYR A 449 -34.78 10.61 5.96
CA TYR A 449 -35.24 9.48 6.74
C TYR A 449 -34.62 9.50 8.13
N ASN A 450 -35.40 9.16 9.15
CA ASN A 450 -35.00 9.10 10.55
C ASN A 450 -35.95 8.16 11.32
N GLU A 451 -35.84 8.11 12.64
CA GLU A 451 -36.66 7.23 13.50
C GLU A 451 -38.19 7.48 13.40
N ILE A 452 -38.62 8.65 12.91
CA ILE A 452 -40.04 9.03 12.77
C ILE A 452 -40.50 8.88 11.31
N ASN A 453 -39.61 9.14 10.35
CA ASN A 453 -39.86 9.02 8.92
C ASN A 453 -39.02 7.88 8.33
N LEU A 454 -39.55 6.66 8.34
CA LEU A 454 -38.85 5.49 7.85
C LEU A 454 -38.97 5.33 6.32
N PRO A 455 -37.91 4.87 5.63
CA PRO A 455 -38.00 4.54 4.22
C PRO A 455 -38.75 3.23 3.99
N SER A 456 -39.43 3.14 2.86
CA SER A 456 -39.89 1.85 2.35
C SER A 456 -38.70 1.12 1.72
N LEU A 457 -38.20 0.10 2.42
CA LEU A 457 -37.04 -0.68 1.95
C LEU A 457 -37.33 -1.38 0.63
N ASN A 458 -36.32 -1.45 -0.23
CA ASN A 458 -36.37 -2.05 -1.57
C ASN A 458 -37.37 -1.39 -2.54
N GLN A 459 -37.99 -0.27 -2.16
CA GLN A 459 -38.80 0.53 -3.08
C GLN A 459 -37.92 1.48 -3.88
N SER A 460 -38.08 1.47 -5.19
CA SER A 460 -37.31 2.35 -6.09
C SER A 460 -37.90 3.76 -6.14
N VAL A 461 -37.03 4.74 -5.98
CA VAL A 461 -37.31 6.16 -6.17
C VAL A 461 -36.56 6.66 -7.40
N ASN A 462 -37.16 7.59 -8.12
CA ASN A 462 -36.59 8.16 -9.34
C ASN A 462 -36.46 9.67 -9.25
N ALA A 463 -35.32 10.22 -9.64
CA ALA A 463 -35.13 11.65 -9.80
C ALA A 463 -34.16 11.94 -10.96
N VAL A 464 -34.35 13.07 -11.66
CA VAL A 464 -33.48 13.47 -12.78
C VAL A 464 -32.63 14.65 -12.36
N GLY A 465 -31.32 14.56 -12.49
CA GLY A 465 -30.42 15.65 -12.13
C GLY A 465 -28.99 15.44 -12.60
N THR A 466 -28.11 16.34 -12.19
CA THR A 466 -26.68 16.29 -12.47
C THR A 466 -25.85 15.95 -11.23
N ARG A 467 -26.44 16.02 -10.03
CA ARG A 467 -25.77 15.68 -8.77
C ARG A 467 -26.70 14.94 -7.83
N TRP A 468 -26.21 13.86 -7.22
CA TRP A 468 -26.88 13.14 -6.14
C TRP A 468 -26.02 13.20 -4.88
N THR A 469 -26.61 13.68 -3.78
CA THR A 469 -25.98 13.81 -2.48
C THR A 469 -26.62 12.82 -1.51
N ILE A 470 -25.78 12.09 -0.79
CA ILE A 470 -26.15 11.13 0.24
C ILE A 470 -25.44 11.57 1.50
N ILE A 471 -26.20 11.86 2.55
CA ILE A 471 -25.67 12.27 3.85
C ILE A 471 -26.25 11.34 4.90
N TYR A 472 -25.37 10.67 5.63
CA TYR A 472 -25.75 9.84 6.76
C TYR A 472 -25.13 10.40 8.03
N ALA A 473 -25.96 10.74 9.00
CA ALA A 473 -25.52 11.19 10.32
C ALA A 473 -25.97 10.15 11.35
N CYS A 474 -25.07 9.69 12.20
CA CYS A 474 -25.31 8.68 13.21
C CYS A 474 -24.52 8.97 14.50
N ASN A 475 -24.94 8.33 15.60
CA ASN A 475 -24.21 8.41 16.86
C ASN A 475 -23.20 7.25 16.97
N LYS A 476 -22.10 7.36 16.23
CA LYS A 476 -20.94 6.43 16.16
C LYS A 476 -21.19 5.04 15.58
N THR A 477 -22.41 4.52 15.63
CA THR A 477 -22.78 3.22 15.04
C THR A 477 -23.93 3.39 14.09
N GLY A 478 -23.89 2.69 12.97
CA GLY A 478 -25.01 2.61 12.05
C GLY A 478 -24.53 2.38 10.62
N ASP A 479 -25.39 1.79 9.81
CA ASP A 479 -25.03 1.31 8.49
C ASP A 479 -26.10 1.67 7.47
N TYR A 480 -25.72 1.77 6.19
CA TYR A 480 -26.68 1.86 5.11
C TYR A 480 -26.17 1.18 3.84
N PHE A 481 -27.10 0.73 3.01
CA PHE A 481 -26.85 0.15 1.70
C PHE A 481 -27.91 0.62 0.72
N ILE A 482 -27.48 1.26 -0.36
CA ILE A 482 -28.34 1.80 -1.41
C ILE A 482 -27.93 1.21 -2.75
N ASN A 483 -28.85 0.58 -3.47
CA ASN A 483 -28.63 0.22 -4.87
C ASN A 483 -29.04 1.38 -5.76
N TYR A 484 -28.35 1.54 -6.89
CA TYR A 484 -28.71 2.52 -7.89
C TYR A 484 -28.59 1.99 -9.33
N ASP A 485 -29.37 2.58 -10.22
CA ASP A 485 -29.33 2.47 -11.66
C ASP A 485 -29.42 3.90 -12.23
N VAL A 486 -28.45 4.28 -13.06
CA VAL A 486 -28.41 5.59 -13.70
C VAL A 486 -28.50 5.44 -15.22
N VAL A 487 -29.44 6.16 -15.81
CA VAL A 487 -29.65 6.17 -17.26
C VAL A 487 -29.56 7.59 -17.78
N LYS A 488 -28.72 7.81 -18.80
CA LYS A 488 -28.54 9.10 -19.44
C LYS A 488 -29.87 9.58 -19.99
N VAL A 489 -30.24 10.82 -19.68
CA VAL A 489 -31.43 11.42 -20.27
C VAL A 489 -31.08 11.84 -21.69
N ASN A 490 -31.68 11.18 -22.67
CA ASN A 490 -31.63 11.64 -24.05
C ASN A 490 -32.46 12.91 -24.13
N SER A 491 -31.81 14.07 -24.14
CA SER A 491 -32.46 15.28 -24.62
C SER A 491 -32.82 15.04 -26.08
N ALA A 492 -34.11 15.11 -26.41
CA ALA A 492 -34.51 15.18 -27.82
C ALA A 492 -33.72 16.34 -28.44
N PRO A 493 -33.03 16.13 -29.57
CA PRO A 493 -32.30 17.20 -30.20
C PRO A 493 -33.29 18.33 -30.48
N SER A 494 -32.89 19.55 -30.15
CA SER A 494 -33.68 20.78 -30.22
C SER A 494 -33.96 21.21 -31.68
N TYR A 495 -34.34 20.28 -32.56
CA TYR A 495 -34.82 20.59 -33.90
C TYR A 495 -36.23 21.22 -33.86
N LEU A 496 -36.96 21.10 -32.74
CA LEU A 496 -38.27 21.71 -32.58
C LEU A 496 -38.25 23.19 -32.14
N SER A 497 -37.13 23.71 -31.61
CA SER A 497 -37.03 25.14 -31.27
C SER A 497 -36.79 26.04 -32.49
N ASN A 498 -36.37 25.47 -33.62
CA ASN A 498 -36.19 26.20 -34.88
C ASN A 498 -37.41 26.10 -35.80
N PHE A 499 -38.39 25.23 -35.52
CA PHE A 499 -39.60 25.10 -36.33
C PHE A 499 -40.40 26.41 -36.48
N PRO A 500 -40.59 27.24 -35.42
CA PRO A 500 -41.26 28.53 -35.58
C PRO A 500 -40.44 29.50 -36.44
N VAL A 501 -39.11 29.48 -36.32
CA VAL A 501 -38.21 30.38 -37.05
C VAL A 501 -38.16 30.02 -38.54
N THR A 502 -38.12 28.73 -38.87
CA THR A 502 -38.14 28.28 -40.28
C THR A 502 -39.50 28.54 -40.92
N VAL A 503 -40.61 28.35 -40.18
CA VAL A 503 -41.96 28.66 -40.66
C VAL A 503 -42.15 30.18 -40.85
N LEU A 504 -41.67 31.02 -39.93
CA LEU A 504 -41.66 32.48 -40.07
C LEU A 504 -40.81 32.93 -41.26
N SER A 505 -39.65 32.31 -41.46
CA SER A 505 -38.75 32.63 -42.58
C SER A 505 -39.38 32.28 -43.92
N ILE A 506 -40.02 31.10 -44.04
CA ILE A 506 -40.74 30.67 -45.25
C ILE A 506 -41.97 31.55 -45.50
N TRP A 507 -42.71 31.93 -44.44
CA TRP A 507 -43.88 32.81 -44.57
C TRP A 507 -43.50 34.23 -45.01
N MET A 508 -42.39 34.77 -44.49
CA MET A 508 -41.84 36.06 -44.94
C MET A 508 -41.34 36.01 -46.38
N LEU A 509 -40.73 34.89 -46.80
CA LEU A 509 -40.27 34.71 -48.18
C LEU A 509 -41.44 34.59 -49.16
N LEU A 510 -42.50 33.89 -48.78
CA LEU A 510 -43.73 33.78 -49.58
C LEU A 510 -44.46 35.13 -49.73
N ARG A 511 -44.41 36.01 -48.73
CA ARG A 511 -44.93 37.39 -48.81
C ARG A 511 -44.13 38.34 -49.70
N ILE A 512 -42.91 37.96 -50.08
CA ILE A 512 -42.09 38.74 -51.01
C ILE A 512 -42.30 38.27 -52.46
N ILE A 513 -42.77 37.03 -52.64
CA ILE A 513 -42.96 36.40 -53.95
C ILE A 513 -44.40 36.54 -54.46
N PHE A 514 -45.39 36.66 -53.56
CA PHE A 514 -46.80 36.95 -53.86
C PHE A 514 -47.19 38.29 -53.25
#